data_AF-A0A2N1UY62-F1
#
_entry.id   AF-A0A2N1UY62-F1
#
_cell.length_a   1.000
_cell.length_b   1.000
_cell.length_c   1.000
_cell.angle_alpha   90.00
_cell.angle_beta   90.00
_cell.angle_gamma   90.00
#
_symmetry.space_group_name_H-M   'P 1'
#
loop_
_entity.id
_entity.type
_entity.pdbx_description
1 polymer ?
#
loop_
_entity_poly.entity_id
_entity_poly.type
_entity_poly.pdbx_seq_one_letter_code
_entity_poly.pdbx_strand_id
1 'polypeptide(L)'
;MKRDPGLAELSREHLPALILAYRLRHGRSSNPAEPWPEDPLAQRSETLVMVHGELARHFAAEEQFLIPLQLADPMPAQRVLAEHAQFWQLVSQIEAVSSEAAETLPPLLCALGELLEAHIRFEERVWFEQLQRELAPSVLADLGRQIEVFLAQA
;
A
#
# COMPACT_ATOMS: atom_id res chain seq x y z
N MET A 1 -9.94 14.67 9.98
CA MET A 1 -11.13 14.89 9.14
C MET A 1 -11.77 13.53 8.85
N LYS A 2 -13.08 13.43 8.59
CA LYS A 2 -13.68 12.16 8.17
C LYS A 2 -13.33 11.92 6.69
N ARG A 3 -12.86 10.72 6.34
CA ARG A 3 -12.61 10.29 4.96
C ARG A 3 -13.92 10.35 4.16
N ASP A 4 -13.86 10.88 2.94
CA ASP A 4 -15.02 10.91 2.05
C ASP A 4 -15.39 9.47 1.62
N PRO A 5 -16.68 9.13 1.51
CA PRO A 5 -17.11 7.80 1.08
C PRO A 5 -16.46 7.33 -0.23
N GLY A 6 -16.17 8.25 -1.16
CA GLY A 6 -15.52 7.95 -2.43
C GLY A 6 -14.10 7.39 -2.32
N LEU A 7 -13.41 7.66 -1.21
CA LEU A 7 -12.04 7.19 -0.94
C LEU A 7 -12.00 6.18 0.23
N ALA A 8 -13.16 5.85 0.80
CA ALA A 8 -13.24 5.04 2.00
C ALA A 8 -12.92 3.56 1.77
N GLU A 9 -13.04 3.06 0.53
CA GLU A 9 -12.64 1.68 0.19
C GLU A 9 -11.11 1.53 0.22
N LEU A 10 -10.38 2.37 -0.52
CA LEU A 10 -8.91 2.40 -0.49
C LEU A 10 -8.39 2.62 0.94
N SER A 11 -8.96 3.59 1.66
CA SER A 11 -8.59 3.87 3.05
C SER A 11 -8.82 2.67 4.00
N ARG A 12 -9.76 1.77 3.68
CA ARG A 12 -9.97 0.54 4.46
C ARG A 12 -8.88 -0.51 4.19
N GLU A 13 -8.44 -0.65 2.94
CA GLU A 13 -7.34 -1.55 2.57
C GLU A 13 -5.99 -1.15 3.20
N HIS A 14 -5.83 0.10 3.63
CA HIS A 14 -4.65 0.55 4.38
C HIS A 14 -4.46 -0.11 5.74
N LEU A 15 -5.53 -0.54 6.42
CA LEU A 15 -5.39 -1.16 7.74
C LEU A 15 -4.57 -2.46 7.71
N PRO A 16 -4.92 -3.48 6.92
CA PRO A 16 -4.09 -4.69 6.83
C PRO A 16 -2.68 -4.35 6.29
N ALA A 17 -2.54 -3.39 5.38
CA ALA A 17 -1.23 -2.99 4.85
C ALA A 17 -0.32 -2.36 5.92
N LEU A 18 -0.88 -1.55 6.84
CA LEU A 18 -0.17 -1.02 8.00
C LEU A 18 0.20 -2.11 9.02
N ILE A 19 -0.63 -3.15 9.16
CA ILE A 19 -0.29 -4.32 9.99
C ILE A 19 0.92 -5.06 9.40
N LEU A 20 0.93 -5.29 8.09
CA LEU A 20 2.10 -5.84 7.39
C LEU A 20 3.32 -4.94 7.57
N ALA A 21 3.19 -3.63 7.32
CA ALA A 21 4.29 -2.67 7.49
C ALA A 21 4.89 -2.72 8.90
N TYR A 22 4.06 -2.79 9.94
CA TYR A 22 4.52 -2.97 11.32
C TYR A 22 5.31 -4.29 11.48
N ARG A 23 4.77 -5.41 10.99
CA ARG A 23 5.39 -6.73 11.07
C ARG A 23 6.76 -6.76 10.42
N LEU A 24 6.88 -6.16 9.24
CA LEU A 24 8.11 -6.04 8.48
C LEU A 24 9.17 -5.19 9.19
N ARG A 25 8.78 -4.02 9.71
CA ARG A 25 9.69 -3.09 10.40
C ARG A 25 10.22 -3.65 11.72
N HIS A 26 9.41 -4.45 12.41
CA HIS A 26 9.74 -4.94 13.74
C HIS A 26 10.14 -6.41 13.78
N GLY A 27 9.99 -7.15 12.68
CA GLY A 27 10.22 -8.59 12.60
C GLY A 27 9.29 -9.39 13.51
N ARG A 28 8.12 -8.84 13.88
CA ARG A 28 7.18 -9.46 14.84
C ARG A 28 5.77 -8.92 14.70
N SER A 29 4.79 -9.68 15.18
CA SER A 29 3.41 -9.21 15.30
C SER A 29 3.22 -8.26 16.49
N SER A 30 2.35 -7.27 16.33
CA SER A 30 1.82 -6.45 17.44
C SER A 30 0.69 -7.15 18.21
N ASN A 31 0.11 -8.21 17.63
CA ASN A 31 -0.98 -8.98 18.21
C ASN A 31 -0.54 -10.42 18.48
N PRO A 32 -0.42 -10.85 19.75
CA PRO A 32 -0.04 -12.23 20.09
C PRO A 32 -1.00 -13.31 19.55
N ALA A 33 -2.26 -12.97 19.27
CA ALA A 33 -3.23 -13.90 18.69
C ALA A 33 -3.01 -14.15 17.18
N GLU A 34 -2.22 -13.31 16.52
CA GLU A 34 -1.86 -13.43 15.11
C GLU A 34 -0.33 -13.41 14.99
N PRO A 35 0.33 -14.56 15.21
CA PRO A 35 1.79 -14.63 15.24
C PRO A 35 2.39 -14.27 13.88
N TRP A 36 3.61 -13.74 13.92
CA TRP A 36 4.46 -13.51 12.74
C TRP A 36 5.62 -14.51 12.80
N PRO A 37 5.99 -15.17 11.68
CA PRO A 37 7.04 -16.17 11.70
C PRO A 37 8.40 -15.59 12.07
N GLU A 38 9.24 -16.37 12.76
CA GLU A 38 10.63 -15.97 13.06
C GLU A 38 11.58 -16.20 11.87
N ASP A 39 11.27 -17.17 11.01
CA ASP A 39 12.06 -17.50 9.82
C ASP A 39 11.88 -16.43 8.71
N PRO A 40 12.97 -15.77 8.26
CA PRO A 40 12.90 -14.77 7.18
C PRO A 40 12.31 -15.30 5.88
N LEU A 41 12.48 -16.58 5.55
CA LEU A 41 11.89 -17.16 4.34
C LEU A 41 10.37 -17.26 4.44
N ALA A 42 9.85 -17.64 5.61
CA ALA A 42 8.42 -17.64 5.87
C ALA A 42 7.84 -16.21 5.90
N GLN A 43 8.55 -15.25 6.51
CA GLN A 43 8.15 -13.82 6.46
C GLN A 43 8.05 -13.32 5.02
N ARG A 44 9.04 -13.63 4.18
CA ARG A 44 8.99 -13.31 2.75
C ARG A 44 7.77 -13.91 2.08
N SER A 45 7.50 -15.20 2.29
CA SER A 45 6.36 -15.86 1.66
C SER A 45 5.03 -15.21 2.04
N GLU A 46 4.80 -14.91 3.32
CA GLU A 46 3.59 -14.19 3.77
C GLU A 46 3.51 -12.78 3.19
N THR A 47 4.65 -12.09 3.10
CA THR A 47 4.73 -10.75 2.49
C THR A 47 4.33 -10.79 1.02
N LEU A 48 4.89 -11.72 0.24
CA LEU A 48 4.63 -11.82 -1.19
C LEU A 48 3.19 -12.20 -1.52
N VAL A 49 2.52 -12.97 -0.66
CA VAL A 49 1.08 -13.23 -0.80
C VAL A 49 0.28 -11.94 -0.76
N MET A 50 0.52 -11.08 0.24
CA MET A 50 -0.19 -9.81 0.37
C MET A 50 0.22 -8.78 -0.70
N VAL A 51 1.51 -8.76 -1.07
CA VAL A 51 2.05 -7.90 -2.14
C VAL A 51 1.36 -8.19 -3.47
N HIS A 52 1.32 -9.45 -3.89
CA HIS A 52 0.77 -9.84 -5.19
C HIS A 52 -0.75 -9.99 -5.19
N GLY A 53 -1.37 -9.99 -4.01
CA GLY A 53 -2.81 -9.99 -3.80
C GLY A 53 -3.36 -8.58 -3.61
N GLU A 54 -3.59 -8.20 -2.36
CA GLU A 54 -4.29 -6.97 -2.01
C GLU A 54 -3.52 -5.70 -2.42
N LEU A 55 -2.21 -5.62 -2.17
CA LEU A 55 -1.43 -4.41 -2.44
C LEU A 55 -1.28 -4.12 -3.94
N ALA A 56 -1.05 -5.16 -4.76
CA ALA A 56 -0.98 -4.99 -6.22
C ALA A 56 -2.27 -4.38 -6.78
N ARG A 57 -3.43 -4.87 -6.31
CA ARG A 57 -4.74 -4.37 -6.75
C ARG A 57 -5.01 -2.97 -6.21
N HIS A 58 -4.61 -2.69 -4.98
CA HIS A 58 -4.72 -1.38 -4.37
C HIS A 58 -3.99 -0.31 -5.20
N PHE A 59 -2.70 -0.53 -5.48
CA PHE A 59 -1.91 0.39 -6.33
C PHE A 59 -2.49 0.51 -7.73
N ALA A 60 -2.96 -0.60 -8.32
CA ALA A 60 -3.60 -0.55 -9.63
C ALA A 60 -4.87 0.31 -9.62
N ALA A 61 -5.68 0.26 -8.56
CA ALA A 61 -6.86 1.12 -8.43
C ALA A 61 -6.47 2.60 -8.33
N GLU A 62 -5.44 2.94 -7.56
CA GLU A 62 -4.95 4.31 -7.43
C GLU A 62 -4.39 4.85 -8.76
N GLU A 63 -3.57 4.04 -9.43
CA GLU A 63 -2.99 4.36 -10.73
C GLU A 63 -4.06 4.50 -11.82
N GLN A 64 -5.11 3.69 -11.77
CA GLN A 64 -6.18 3.72 -12.77
C GLN A 64 -7.17 4.86 -12.54
N PHE A 65 -7.53 5.16 -11.28
CA PHE A 65 -8.66 6.03 -10.98
C PHE A 65 -8.26 7.37 -10.35
N LEU A 66 -7.18 7.43 -9.56
CA LEU A 66 -6.80 8.64 -8.83
C LEU A 66 -5.67 9.42 -9.51
N ILE A 67 -4.64 8.74 -9.99
CA ILE A 67 -3.48 9.38 -10.63
C ILE A 67 -3.83 10.17 -11.92
N PRO A 68 -4.77 9.73 -12.78
CA PRO A 68 -5.14 10.48 -13.97
C PRO A 68 -5.90 11.78 -13.69
N LEU A 69 -6.34 12.01 -12.44
CA LEU A 69 -7.11 13.19 -12.07
C LEU A 69 -6.22 14.43 -12.11
N GLN A 70 -6.70 15.46 -12.82
CA GLN A 70 -6.01 16.73 -12.91
C GLN A 70 -6.32 17.60 -11.69
N LEU A 71 -5.39 17.60 -10.75
CA LEU A 71 -5.42 18.46 -9.55
C LEU A 71 -4.58 19.72 -9.77
N ALA A 72 -4.81 20.74 -8.93
CA ALA A 72 -4.06 21.99 -8.99
C ALA A 72 -2.56 21.80 -8.71
N ASP A 73 -2.23 20.89 -7.80
CA ASP A 73 -0.86 20.43 -7.53
C ASP A 73 -0.71 18.96 -7.93
N PRO A 74 0.07 18.63 -8.97
CA PRO A 74 0.31 17.25 -9.40
C PRO A 74 1.39 16.53 -8.58
N MET A 75 2.12 17.23 -7.71
CA MET A 75 3.26 16.65 -6.96
C MET A 75 2.87 15.43 -6.12
N PRO A 76 1.72 15.39 -5.42
CA PRO A 76 1.32 14.21 -4.66
C PRO A 76 1.14 12.95 -5.51
N ALA A 77 0.50 13.06 -6.69
CA ALA A 77 0.33 11.93 -7.60
C ALA A 77 1.68 11.43 -8.16
N GLN A 78 2.60 12.35 -8.48
CA GLN A 78 3.95 11.98 -8.94
C GLN A 78 4.75 11.27 -7.84
N ARG A 79 4.60 11.71 -6.59
CA ARG A 79 5.22 11.05 -5.44
C ARG A 79 4.70 9.63 -5.26
N VAL A 80 3.38 9.43 -5.30
CA VAL A 80 2.74 8.12 -5.20
C VAL A 80 3.27 7.17 -6.28
N LEU A 81 3.29 7.60 -7.55
CA LEU A 81 3.88 6.81 -8.64
C LEU A 81 5.35 6.45 -8.40
N ALA A 82 6.16 7.39 -7.90
CA ALA A 82 7.55 7.13 -7.60
C ALA A 82 7.73 6.15 -6.43
N GLU A 83 6.89 6.24 -5.39
CA GLU A 83 6.87 5.32 -4.26
C GLU A 83 6.41 3.92 -4.69
N HIS A 84 5.42 3.79 -5.57
CA HIS A 84 5.01 2.51 -6.17
C HIS A 84 6.17 1.87 -6.94
N ALA A 85 6.88 2.65 -7.76
CA ALA A 85 8.03 2.15 -8.51
C ALA A 85 9.15 1.65 -7.55
N GLN A 86 9.43 2.39 -6.48
CA GLN A 86 10.39 1.98 -5.44
C GLN A 86 9.94 0.72 -4.69
N PHE A 87 8.64 0.61 -4.41
CA PHE A 87 8.05 -0.56 -3.77
C PHE A 87 8.29 -1.80 -4.62
N TRP A 88 7.96 -1.75 -5.91
CA TRP A 88 8.17 -2.88 -6.82
C TRP A 88 9.66 -3.22 -7.02
N GLN A 89 10.55 -2.24 -6.96
CA GLN A 89 12.00 -2.48 -6.96
C GLN A 89 12.45 -3.26 -5.71
N LEU A 90 11.93 -2.94 -4.52
CA LEU A 90 12.23 -3.69 -3.30
C LEU A 90 11.63 -5.09 -3.33
N VAL A 91 10.39 -5.24 -3.81
CA VAL A 91 9.75 -6.55 -4.01
C VAL A 91 10.60 -7.44 -4.90
N SER A 92 11.06 -6.92 -6.04
CA SER A 92 11.92 -7.69 -6.96
C SER A 92 13.24 -8.12 -6.30
N GLN A 93 13.84 -7.27 -5.45
CA GLN A 93 15.03 -7.63 -4.68
C GLN A 93 14.73 -8.76 -3.68
N ILE A 94 13.61 -8.69 -2.98
CA ILE A 94 13.15 -9.70 -2.01
C ILE A 94 12.89 -11.05 -2.70
N GLU A 95 12.27 -11.03 -3.88
CA GLU A 95 12.03 -12.23 -4.69
C GLU A 95 13.32 -12.88 -5.20
N ALA A 96 14.32 -12.06 -5.53
CA ALA A 96 15.60 -12.52 -6.05
C ALA A 96 16.50 -13.19 -5.00
N VAL A 97 16.21 -13.04 -3.69
CA VAL A 97 17.01 -13.66 -2.64
C VAL A 97 16.87 -15.19 -2.68
N SER A 98 18.00 -15.89 -2.82
CA SER A 98 18.02 -17.35 -2.75
C SER A 98 17.89 -17.85 -1.31
N SER A 99 17.52 -19.12 -1.13
CA SER A 99 17.39 -19.72 0.20
C SER A 99 18.71 -19.73 0.98
N GLU A 100 19.86 -19.78 0.30
CA GLU A 100 21.21 -19.76 0.89
C GLU A 100 21.62 -18.37 1.38
N ALA A 101 20.93 -17.31 0.97
CA ALA A 101 21.19 -15.92 1.34
C ALA A 101 20.04 -15.33 2.18
N ALA A 102 19.25 -16.17 2.84
CA ALA A 102 18.07 -15.77 3.61
C ALA A 102 18.36 -14.72 4.70
N GLU A 103 19.60 -14.68 5.22
CA GLU A 103 20.07 -13.68 6.18
C GLU A 103 20.07 -12.25 5.64
N THR A 104 19.95 -12.07 4.32
CA THR A 104 19.86 -10.75 3.67
C THR A 104 18.43 -10.23 3.55
N LEU A 105 17.41 -11.07 3.83
CA LEU A 105 15.99 -10.66 3.77
C LEU A 105 15.58 -9.63 4.83
N PRO A 106 15.97 -9.74 6.12
CA PRO A 106 15.48 -8.83 7.15
C PRO A 106 15.64 -7.32 6.84
N PRO A 107 16.80 -6.82 6.36
CA PRO A 107 16.92 -5.40 6.01
C PRO A 107 16.05 -5.00 4.81
N LEU A 108 15.86 -5.87 3.81
CA LEU A 108 14.98 -5.59 2.67
C LEU A 108 13.51 -5.54 3.09
N LEU A 109 13.07 -6.50 3.91
CA LEU A 109 11.72 -6.54 4.47
C LEU A 109 11.46 -5.29 5.32
N CYS A 110 12.40 -4.92 6.19
CA CYS A 110 12.31 -3.70 6.99
C CYS A 110 12.14 -2.45 6.10
N ALA A 111 12.97 -2.30 5.07
CA ALA A 111 12.89 -1.18 4.13
C ALA A 111 11.54 -1.12 3.39
N LEU A 112 11.01 -2.28 2.97
CA LEU A 112 9.67 -2.36 2.37
C LEU A 112 8.57 -1.89 3.33
N GLY A 113 8.65 -2.32 4.60
CA GLY A 113 7.72 -1.90 5.64
C GLY A 113 7.79 -0.40 5.96
N GLU A 114 8.99 0.18 6.00
CA GLU A 114 9.19 1.63 6.17
C GLU A 114 8.60 2.43 5.02
N LEU A 115 8.85 1.99 3.79
CA LEU A 115 8.29 2.61 2.59
C LEU A 115 6.75 2.54 2.59
N LEU A 116 6.19 1.35 2.84
CA LEU A 116 4.74 1.13 2.84
C LEU A 116 4.03 1.98 3.91
N GLU A 117 4.58 2.07 5.13
CA GLU A 117 4.00 2.94 6.15
C GLU A 117 4.09 4.43 5.78
N ALA A 118 5.23 4.88 5.25
CA ALA A 118 5.42 6.27 4.86
C ALA A 118 4.48 6.68 3.73
N HIS A 119 4.31 5.79 2.77
CA HIS A 119 3.41 5.91 1.63
C HIS A 119 1.95 6.05 2.09
N ILE A 120 1.42 5.06 2.82
CA ILE A 120 0.03 5.09 3.34
C ILE A 120 -0.24 6.35 4.18
N ARG A 121 0.70 6.74 5.04
CA ARG A 121 0.55 7.96 5.85
C ARG A 121 0.51 9.21 4.99
N PHE A 122 1.26 9.26 3.90
CA PHE A 122 1.24 10.38 2.97
C PHE A 122 -0.10 10.46 2.23
N GLU A 123 -0.60 9.33 1.73
CA GLU A 123 -1.87 9.27 1.03
C GLU A 123 -3.01 9.72 1.92
N GLU A 124 -3.10 9.14 3.12
CA GLU A 124 -4.14 9.48 4.08
C GLU A 124 -4.11 10.96 4.48
N ARG A 125 -2.94 11.52 4.74
CA ARG A 125 -2.82 12.86 5.36
C ARG A 125 -2.65 13.99 4.36
N VAL A 126 -2.29 13.70 3.12
CA VAL A 126 -1.96 14.72 2.14
C VAL A 126 -2.73 14.49 0.86
N TRP A 127 -2.52 13.36 0.20
CA TRP A 127 -3.05 13.17 -1.15
C TRP A 127 -4.58 13.01 -1.16
N PHE A 128 -5.12 12.15 -0.31
CA PHE A 128 -6.57 11.97 -0.20
C PHE A 128 -7.26 13.21 0.39
N GLU A 129 -6.59 13.98 1.26
CA GLU A 129 -7.12 15.27 1.72
C GLU A 129 -7.18 16.30 0.57
N GLN A 130 -6.18 16.32 -0.32
CA GLN A 130 -6.19 17.16 -1.51
C GLN A 130 -7.33 16.76 -2.46
N LEU A 131 -7.46 15.48 -2.78
CA LEU A 131 -8.53 14.95 -3.63
C LEU A 131 -9.91 15.39 -3.10
N GLN A 132 -10.14 15.24 -1.80
CA GLN A 132 -11.39 15.65 -1.17
C GLN A 132 -11.66 17.15 -1.19
N ARG A 133 -10.61 17.97 -1.16
CA ARG A 133 -10.73 19.45 -1.19
C ARG A 133 -11.01 19.96 -2.59
N GLU A 134 -10.46 19.31 -3.62
CA GLU A 134 -10.45 19.83 -4.99
C GLU A 134 -11.53 19.20 -5.89
N LEU A 135 -11.98 17.98 -5.59
CA LEU A 135 -12.99 17.30 -6.40
C LEU A 135 -14.41 17.57 -5.89
N ALA A 136 -15.34 17.70 -6.84
CA ALA A 136 -16.75 17.82 -6.51
C ALA A 136 -17.26 16.51 -5.85
N PRO A 137 -18.18 16.58 -4.87
CA PRO A 137 -18.71 15.39 -4.20
C PRO A 137 -19.30 14.33 -5.15
N SER A 138 -19.91 14.74 -6.27
CA SER A 138 -20.41 13.82 -7.28
C SER A 138 -19.29 13.04 -7.98
N VAL A 139 -18.15 13.69 -8.24
CA VAL A 139 -16.98 13.03 -8.85
C VAL A 139 -16.39 12.00 -7.88
N LEU A 140 -16.24 12.36 -6.60
CA LEU A 140 -15.77 11.42 -5.57
C LEU A 140 -16.71 10.22 -5.40
N ALA A 141 -18.04 10.46 -5.39
CA ALA A 141 -19.02 9.40 -5.31
C ALA A 141 -18.96 8.45 -6.53
N ASP A 142 -18.74 8.99 -7.73
CA ASP A 142 -18.62 8.20 -8.96
C ASP A 142 -17.32 7.38 -8.99
N LEU A 143 -16.21 7.98 -8.54
CA LEU A 143 -14.93 7.29 -8.36
C LEU A 143 -15.06 6.15 -7.36
N GLY A 144 -15.67 6.39 -6.20
CA GLY A 144 -15.85 5.36 -5.17
C GLY A 144 -16.58 4.13 -5.68
N ARG A 145 -17.64 4.31 -6.47
CA ARG A 145 -18.36 3.18 -7.08
C ARG A 145 -17.51 2.41 -8.09
N GLN A 146 -16.69 3.10 -8.88
CA GLN A 146 -15.80 2.44 -9.84
C GLN A 146 -14.70 1.65 -9.14
N ILE A 147 -14.11 2.22 -8.09
CA ILE A 147 -13.07 1.60 -7.27
C ILE A 147 -13.63 0.37 -6.54
N GLU A 148 -14.80 0.48 -5.91
CA GLU A 148 -15.46 -0.65 -5.24
C GLU A 148 -15.71 -1.81 -6.21
N VAL A 149 -16.23 -1.52 -7.41
CA VAL A 149 -16.43 -2.55 -8.45
C VAL A 149 -15.11 -3.17 -8.89
N PHE A 150 -14.05 -2.37 -9.05
CA PHE A 150 -12.73 -2.87 -9.44
C PHE A 150 -12.13 -3.79 -8.37
N LEU A 151 -12.17 -3.38 -7.10
CA LEU A 151 -11.61 -4.15 -5.99
C LEU A 151 -12.45 -5.40 -5.65
N ALA A 152 -13.73 -5.46 -6.03
CA ALA A 152 -14.58 -6.63 -5.81
C ALA A 152 -14.41 -7.76 -6.86
N GLN A 153 -13.68 -7.54 -7.95
CA GLN A 153 -13.52 -8.52 -9.05
C GLN A 153 -12.41 -9.56 -8.85
N ALA A 154 -11.90 -9.72 -7.61
CA ALA A 154 -10.81 -10.65 -7.26
C ALA A 154 -11.29 -11.92 -6.56
#